data_AF-A0A4R3U444-F1
#
_entry.id   AF-A0A4R3U444-F1
#
_cell.length_a   1.000
_cell.length_b   1.000
_cell.length_c   1.000
_cell.angle_alpha   90.00
_cell.angle_beta   90.00
_cell.angle_gamma   90.00
#
_symmetry.space_group_name_H-M   'P 1'
#
loop_
_entity.id
_entity.type
_entity.pdbx_description
1 polymer ?
#
loop_
_entity_poly.entity_id
_entity_poly.type
_entity_poly.pdbx_seq_one_letter_code
_entity_poly.pdbx_strand_id
1 'polypeptide(L)'
;MRLLHSPLILLLVAVAGTAAHADQESDRLREALRSATAQARTAEDQRAAVQAKLTAAEQERDRLRKQNEAYRAQVKEAEQAYRQAVKDFNERIAERDDSLEKWKAAYGEAASVARTKDAERAKFEGEATTWKASAKACEAKNVTLVKIADDVVKQYERMDPLEKVLDRDPVFGLKRVEHQNAAQDFRDKIIEQKAKP
;
A
#
# COMPACT_ATOMS: atom_id res chain seq x y z
N MET A 1 32.39 -87.96 -120.86
CA MET A 1 33.00 -86.62 -121.08
C MET A 1 33.01 -85.91 -119.72
N ARG A 2 34.19 -85.77 -119.12
CA ARG A 2 34.92 -84.50 -118.93
C ARG A 2 34.18 -83.51 -118.02
N LEU A 3 34.65 -83.37 -116.77
CA LEU A 3 35.38 -82.19 -116.21
C LEU A 3 34.37 -81.11 -115.75
N LEU A 4 34.43 -80.41 -114.61
CA LEU A 4 35.56 -79.80 -113.89
C LEU A 4 35.02 -79.13 -112.57
N HIS A 5 35.75 -79.29 -111.46
CA HIS A 5 35.99 -78.33 -110.33
C HIS A 5 34.90 -77.90 -109.30
N SER A 6 35.09 -78.40 -108.07
CA SER A 6 35.21 -77.71 -106.76
C SER A 6 34.33 -76.49 -106.42
N PRO A 7 33.55 -76.59 -105.32
CA PRO A 7 33.37 -75.48 -104.39
C PRO A 7 33.46 -75.96 -102.91
N LEU A 8 34.60 -76.50 -102.47
CA LEU A 8 34.82 -76.84 -101.05
C LEU A 8 35.22 -75.62 -100.19
N ILE A 9 35.39 -74.43 -100.78
CA ILE A 9 35.90 -73.23 -100.07
C ILE A 9 34.79 -72.23 -99.69
N LEU A 10 33.56 -72.36 -100.21
CA LEU A 10 32.48 -71.42 -99.88
C LEU A 10 31.64 -71.77 -98.65
N LEU A 11 31.82 -72.95 -98.05
CA LEU A 11 31.03 -73.37 -96.88
C LEU A 11 31.65 -72.98 -95.53
N LEU A 12 32.91 -72.56 -95.48
CA LEU A 12 33.62 -72.28 -94.22
C LEU A 12 33.48 -70.83 -93.72
N VAL A 13 33.03 -69.89 -94.56
CA VAL A 13 32.95 -68.45 -94.21
C VAL A 13 31.58 -68.07 -93.62
N ALA A 14 30.52 -68.86 -93.86
CA ALA A 14 29.18 -68.56 -93.36
C ALA A 14 28.94 -69.01 -91.90
N VAL A 15 29.78 -69.88 -91.33
CA VAL A 15 29.66 -70.35 -89.93
C VAL A 15 30.46 -69.48 -88.96
N ALA A 16 31.43 -68.68 -89.44
CA ALA A 16 32.22 -67.78 -88.60
C ALA A 16 31.50 -66.46 -88.24
N GLY A 17 30.53 -66.03 -89.05
CA GLY A 17 29.79 -64.78 -88.82
C GLY A 17 28.69 -64.86 -87.74
N THR A 18 28.16 -66.06 -87.47
CA THR A 18 27.12 -66.26 -86.45
C THR A 18 27.69 -66.40 -85.04
N ALA A 19 28.92 -66.93 -84.90
CA ALA A 19 29.61 -66.99 -83.62
C ALA A 19 30.05 -65.60 -83.12
N ALA A 20 30.57 -64.74 -84.00
CA ALA A 20 31.01 -63.39 -83.64
C ALA A 20 29.85 -62.44 -83.25
N HIS A 21 28.67 -62.59 -83.88
CA HIS A 21 27.48 -61.81 -83.50
C HIS A 21 26.86 -62.28 -82.18
N ALA A 22 26.86 -63.59 -81.90
CA ALA A 22 26.40 -64.11 -80.61
C ALA A 22 27.30 -63.67 -79.44
N ASP A 23 28.63 -63.62 -79.64
CA ASP A 23 29.56 -63.11 -78.64
C ASP A 23 29.34 -61.62 -78.34
N GLN A 24 29.12 -60.79 -79.37
CA GLN A 24 28.89 -59.35 -79.21
C GLN A 24 27.58 -59.00 -78.48
N GLU A 25 26.50 -59.75 -78.70
CA GLU A 25 25.26 -59.59 -77.93
C GLU A 25 25.43 -60.07 -76.48
N SER A 26 26.15 -61.17 -76.27
CA SER A 26 26.44 -61.68 -74.92
C SER A 26 27.25 -60.68 -74.08
N ASP A 27 28.21 -59.99 -74.69
CA ASP A 27 29.03 -58.99 -74.00
C ASP A 27 28.25 -57.72 -73.68
N ARG A 28 27.34 -57.29 -74.56
CA ARG A 28 26.40 -56.20 -74.26
C ARG A 28 25.46 -56.54 -73.11
N LEU A 29 24.95 -57.77 -73.05
CA LEU A 29 24.09 -58.22 -71.95
C LEU A 29 24.87 -58.30 -70.62
N ARG A 30 26.13 -58.75 -70.65
CA ARG A 30 27.01 -58.73 -69.46
C ARG A 30 27.27 -57.31 -68.98
N GLU A 31 27.53 -56.38 -69.89
CA GLU A 31 27.79 -54.98 -69.52
C GLU A 31 26.52 -54.30 -68.99
N ALA A 32 25.36 -54.55 -69.61
CA ALA A 32 24.07 -54.11 -69.10
C ALA A 32 23.78 -54.68 -67.70
N LEU A 33 24.10 -55.95 -67.46
CA LEU A 33 23.95 -56.59 -66.15
C LEU A 33 24.89 -55.98 -65.10
N ARG A 34 26.16 -55.70 -65.44
CA ARG A 34 27.11 -55.02 -64.54
C ARG A 34 26.62 -53.61 -64.20
N SER A 35 26.18 -52.85 -65.20
CA SER A 35 25.63 -51.51 -65.01
C SER A 35 24.36 -51.53 -64.15
N ALA A 36 23.43 -52.45 -64.41
CA ALA A 36 22.23 -52.63 -63.60
C ALA A 36 22.57 -53.02 -62.14
N THR A 37 23.57 -53.88 -61.94
CA THR A 37 24.04 -54.26 -60.60
C THR A 37 24.68 -53.07 -59.88
N ALA A 38 25.47 -52.25 -60.56
CA ALA A 38 26.06 -51.03 -59.99
C ALA A 38 24.99 -49.99 -59.63
N GLN A 39 23.97 -49.82 -60.48
CA GLN A 39 22.83 -48.94 -60.21
C GLN A 39 22.00 -49.44 -59.02
N ALA A 40 21.77 -50.75 -58.91
CA ALA A 40 21.07 -51.36 -57.79
C ALA A 40 21.80 -51.10 -56.46
N ARG A 41 23.12 -51.34 -56.41
CA ARG A 41 23.94 -51.01 -55.23
C ARG A 41 23.89 -49.53 -54.87
N THR A 42 24.02 -48.65 -55.86
CA THR A 42 23.93 -47.20 -55.65
C THR A 42 22.56 -46.79 -55.08
N ALA A 43 21.47 -47.38 -55.58
CA ALA A 43 20.13 -47.12 -55.09
C ALA A 43 19.91 -47.67 -53.66
N GLU A 44 20.50 -48.83 -53.34
CA GLU A 44 20.50 -49.40 -51.98
C GLU A 44 21.26 -48.50 -50.99
N ASP A 45 22.45 -48.01 -51.36
CA ASP A 45 23.24 -47.07 -50.56
C ASP A 45 22.48 -45.75 -50.33
N GLN A 46 21.85 -45.21 -51.38
CA GLN A 46 21.01 -44.02 -51.27
C GLN A 46 19.80 -44.26 -50.36
N ARG A 47 19.13 -45.41 -50.46
CA ARG A 47 18.04 -45.79 -49.57
C ARG A 47 18.51 -45.86 -48.12
N ALA A 48 19.65 -46.50 -47.86
CA ALA A 48 20.22 -46.59 -46.52
C ALA A 48 20.55 -45.19 -45.96
N ALA A 49 21.15 -44.31 -46.78
CA ALA A 49 21.48 -42.95 -46.39
C ALA A 49 20.23 -42.09 -46.10
N VAL A 50 19.18 -42.21 -46.92
CA VAL A 50 17.91 -41.50 -46.68
C VAL A 50 17.19 -42.04 -45.44
N GLN A 51 17.18 -43.36 -45.23
CA GLN A 51 16.57 -43.98 -44.06
C GLN A 51 17.27 -43.53 -42.77
N ALA A 52 18.61 -43.43 -42.79
CA ALA A 52 19.38 -42.91 -41.66
C ALA A 52 19.03 -41.44 -41.38
N LYS A 53 18.93 -40.60 -42.41
CA LYS A 53 18.51 -39.18 -42.27
C LYS A 53 17.09 -39.05 -41.74
N LEU A 54 16.15 -39.86 -42.22
CA LEU A 54 14.76 -39.86 -41.76
C LEU A 54 14.70 -40.21 -40.27
N THR A 55 15.39 -41.26 -39.86
CA THR A 55 15.44 -41.69 -38.46
C THR A 55 16.02 -40.58 -37.56
N ALA A 56 17.11 -39.93 -37.98
CA ALA A 56 17.70 -38.82 -37.25
C ALA A 56 16.75 -37.61 -37.17
N ALA A 57 16.06 -37.27 -38.25
CA ALA A 57 15.08 -36.18 -38.28
C ALA A 57 13.85 -36.46 -37.40
N GLU A 58 13.37 -37.71 -37.36
CA GLU A 58 12.28 -38.14 -36.48
C GLU A 58 12.67 -38.04 -35.00
N GLN A 59 13.88 -38.49 -34.65
CA GLN A 59 14.41 -38.35 -33.29
C GLN A 59 14.51 -36.88 -32.87
N GLU A 60 15.01 -36.01 -33.74
CA GLU A 60 15.11 -34.57 -33.45
C GLU A 60 13.74 -33.90 -33.35
N ARG A 61 12.80 -34.25 -34.24
CA ARG A 61 11.41 -33.79 -34.16
C ARG A 61 10.79 -34.17 -32.82
N ASP A 62 10.96 -35.41 -32.39
CA ASP A 62 10.39 -35.90 -31.13
C ASP A 62 11.05 -35.24 -29.92
N ARG A 63 12.36 -34.98 -29.98
CA ARG A 63 13.09 -34.20 -28.96
C ARG A 63 12.56 -32.77 -28.85
N LEU A 64 12.46 -32.06 -29.98
CA LEU A 64 11.96 -30.69 -30.03
C LEU A 64 10.49 -30.60 -29.60
N ARG A 65 9.67 -31.59 -29.96
CA ARG A 65 8.27 -31.67 -29.53
C ARG A 65 8.17 -31.78 -28.02
N LYS A 66 8.93 -32.68 -27.39
CA LYS A 66 8.97 -32.82 -25.92
C LYS A 66 9.44 -31.53 -25.25
N GLN A 67 10.47 -30.87 -25.80
CA GLN A 67 10.94 -29.58 -25.28
C GLN A 67 9.86 -28.50 -25.40
N ASN A 68 9.16 -28.42 -26.53
CA ASN A 68 8.10 -27.44 -26.73
C ASN A 68 6.93 -27.66 -25.75
N GLU A 69 6.53 -28.92 -25.54
CA GLU A 69 5.52 -29.29 -24.56
C GLU A 69 5.95 -28.90 -23.12
N ALA A 70 7.22 -29.15 -22.77
CA ALA A 70 7.79 -28.74 -21.48
C ALA A 70 7.82 -27.21 -21.30
N TYR A 71 8.27 -26.46 -22.31
CA TYR A 71 8.26 -24.99 -22.25
C TYR A 71 6.84 -24.42 -22.18
N ARG A 72 5.88 -25.00 -22.92
CA ARG A 72 4.47 -24.59 -22.81
C ARG A 72 3.91 -24.84 -21.41
N ALA A 73 4.27 -25.94 -20.76
CA ALA A 73 3.87 -26.21 -19.39
C ALA A 73 4.48 -25.17 -18.43
N GLN A 74 5.78 -24.90 -18.54
CA GLN A 74 6.48 -23.90 -17.71
C GLN A 74 5.91 -22.50 -17.89
N VAL A 75 5.60 -22.08 -19.12
CA VAL A 75 4.98 -20.77 -19.39
C VAL A 75 3.60 -20.67 -18.74
N LYS A 76 2.77 -21.72 -18.85
CA LYS A 76 1.45 -21.73 -18.20
C LYS A 76 1.55 -21.63 -16.69
N GLU A 77 2.47 -22.38 -16.08
CA GLU A 77 2.72 -22.34 -14.65
C GLU A 77 3.22 -20.96 -14.20
N ALA A 78 4.20 -20.40 -14.91
CA ALA A 78 4.73 -19.07 -14.64
C ALA A 78 3.65 -17.98 -14.76
N GLU A 79 2.80 -18.04 -15.78
CA GLU A 79 1.69 -17.09 -15.93
C GLU A 79 0.66 -17.23 -14.81
N GLN A 80 0.34 -18.45 -14.36
CA GLN A 80 -0.58 -18.68 -13.25
C GLN A 80 0.00 -18.14 -11.94
N ALA A 81 1.27 -18.45 -11.66
CA ALA A 81 1.98 -17.94 -10.50
C ALA A 81 2.06 -16.40 -10.51
N TYR A 82 2.35 -15.81 -11.68
CA TYR A 82 2.38 -14.36 -11.84
C TYR A 82 1.00 -13.72 -11.61
N ARG A 83 -0.07 -14.29 -12.21
CA ARG A 83 -1.44 -13.81 -11.99
C ARG A 83 -1.83 -13.86 -10.51
N GLN A 84 -1.49 -14.94 -9.81
CA GLN A 84 -1.75 -15.06 -8.38
C GLN A 84 -0.93 -14.05 -7.58
N ALA A 85 0.36 -13.92 -7.85
CA ALA A 85 1.22 -12.95 -7.17
C ALA A 85 0.74 -11.50 -7.35
N VAL A 86 0.28 -11.13 -8.55
CA VAL A 86 -0.30 -9.80 -8.81
C VAL A 86 -1.59 -9.61 -8.03
N LYS A 87 -2.46 -10.63 -7.98
CA LYS A 87 -3.70 -10.57 -7.21
C LYS A 87 -3.41 -10.38 -5.71
N ASP A 88 -2.56 -11.23 -5.14
CA ASP A 88 -2.18 -11.17 -3.72
C ASP A 88 -1.51 -9.83 -3.39
N PHE A 89 -0.66 -9.31 -4.29
CA PHE A 89 -0.02 -8.02 -4.11
C PHE A 89 -1.05 -6.87 -4.09
N ASN A 90 -2.02 -6.87 -5.01
CA ASN A 90 -3.07 -5.86 -5.05
C ASN A 90 -3.99 -5.93 -3.81
N GLU A 91 -4.33 -7.13 -3.35
CA GLU A 91 -5.10 -7.31 -2.10
C GLU A 91 -4.33 -6.75 -0.91
N ARG A 92 -3.03 -7.03 -0.80
CA ARG A 92 -2.18 -6.47 0.27
C ARG A 92 -2.07 -4.95 0.20
N ILE A 93 -1.99 -4.35 -0.98
CA ILE A 93 -2.02 -2.89 -1.13
C ILE A 93 -3.34 -2.34 -0.62
N ALA A 94 -4.47 -2.91 -1.04
CA ALA A 94 -5.79 -2.45 -0.60
C ALA A 94 -5.95 -2.54 0.94
N GLU A 95 -5.50 -3.64 1.56
CA GLU A 95 -5.50 -3.77 3.03
C GLU A 95 -4.60 -2.75 3.73
N ARG A 96 -3.44 -2.42 3.15
CA ARG A 96 -2.54 -1.39 3.68
C ARG A 96 -3.15 -0.01 3.56
N ASP A 97 -3.80 0.31 2.44
CA ASP A 97 -4.46 1.60 2.23
C ASP A 97 -5.62 1.81 3.20
N ASP A 98 -6.49 0.80 3.38
CA ASP A 98 -7.56 0.83 4.38
C ASP A 98 -7.01 1.00 5.80
N SER A 99 -5.93 0.29 6.14
CA SER A 99 -5.25 0.46 7.43
C SER A 99 -4.73 1.88 7.61
N LEU A 100 -4.08 2.45 6.58
CA LEU A 100 -3.55 3.81 6.62
C LEU A 100 -4.66 4.86 6.77
N GLU A 101 -5.80 4.68 6.11
CA GLU A 101 -6.96 5.55 6.27
C GLU A 101 -7.51 5.50 7.70
N LYS A 102 -7.65 4.29 8.28
CA LYS A 102 -8.07 4.12 9.68
C LYS A 102 -7.10 4.79 10.64
N TRP A 103 -5.79 4.63 10.44
CA TRP A 103 -4.78 5.31 11.26
C TRP A 103 -4.89 6.83 11.14
N LYS A 104 -5.02 7.38 9.92
CA LYS A 104 -5.20 8.82 9.71
C LYS A 104 -6.45 9.36 10.41
N ALA A 105 -7.57 8.64 10.31
CA ALA A 105 -8.81 9.01 10.99
C ALA A 105 -8.64 9.01 12.51
N ALA A 106 -8.08 7.95 13.08
CA ALA A 106 -7.82 7.84 14.52
C ALA A 106 -6.86 8.94 15.03
N TYR A 107 -5.79 9.24 14.28
CA TYR A 107 -4.89 10.33 14.61
C TYR A 107 -5.58 11.70 14.52
N GLY A 108 -6.43 11.91 13.51
CA GLY A 108 -7.22 13.13 13.36
C GLY A 108 -8.18 13.34 14.53
N GLU A 109 -8.86 12.28 14.95
CA GLU A 109 -9.76 12.29 16.12
C GLU A 109 -8.98 12.57 17.42
N ALA A 110 -7.87 11.86 17.64
CA ALA A 110 -7.02 12.08 18.82
C ALA A 110 -6.48 13.53 18.89
N ALA A 111 -6.05 14.09 17.76
CA ALA A 111 -5.62 15.49 17.69
C ALA A 111 -6.76 16.47 17.97
N SER A 112 -7.97 16.17 17.49
CA SER A 112 -9.17 16.98 17.78
C SER A 112 -9.49 16.95 19.28
N VAL A 113 -9.54 15.76 19.89
CA VAL A 113 -9.80 15.59 21.32
C VAL A 113 -8.75 16.31 22.16
N ALA A 114 -7.47 16.21 21.80
CA ALA A 114 -6.39 16.92 22.50
C ALA A 114 -6.61 18.44 22.47
N ARG A 115 -6.89 19.01 21.29
CA ARG A 115 -7.17 20.45 21.15
C ARG A 115 -8.39 20.89 21.94
N THR A 116 -9.47 20.10 21.93
CA THR A 116 -10.66 20.39 22.74
C THR A 116 -10.34 20.37 24.23
N LYS A 117 -9.58 19.38 24.70
CA LYS A 117 -9.18 19.27 26.10
C LYS A 117 -8.27 20.41 26.54
N ASP A 118 -7.35 20.85 25.68
CA ASP A 118 -6.49 22.00 25.96
C ASP A 118 -7.28 23.30 26.03
N ALA A 119 -8.26 23.48 25.13
CA ALA A 119 -9.16 24.64 25.17
C ALA A 119 -10.05 24.65 26.43
N GLU A 120 -10.59 23.49 26.82
CA GLU A 120 -11.34 23.32 28.07
C GLU A 120 -10.47 23.63 29.30
N ARG A 121 -9.24 23.12 29.33
CA ARG A 121 -8.27 23.41 30.41
C ARG A 121 -7.98 24.89 30.53
N ALA A 122 -7.65 25.56 29.42
CA ALA A 122 -7.38 27.00 29.42
C ALA A 122 -8.60 27.81 29.91
N LYS A 123 -9.81 27.41 29.52
CA LYS A 123 -11.04 28.03 30.01
C LYS A 123 -11.19 27.86 31.53
N PHE A 124 -11.05 26.64 32.05
CA PHE A 124 -11.17 26.36 33.48
C PHE A 124 -10.08 27.05 34.31
N GLU A 125 -8.84 27.13 33.80
CA GLU A 125 -7.76 27.88 34.45
C GLU A 125 -8.07 29.38 34.54
N GLY A 126 -8.65 29.96 33.47
CA GLY A 126 -9.10 31.35 33.47
C GLY A 126 -10.25 31.61 34.45
N GLU A 127 -11.25 30.73 34.50
CA GLU A 127 -12.35 30.80 35.45
C GLU A 127 -11.85 30.65 36.90
N ALA A 128 -10.98 29.68 37.17
CA ALA A 128 -10.40 29.45 38.48
C ALA A 128 -9.57 30.67 38.96
N THR A 129 -8.82 31.29 38.05
CA THR A 129 -8.04 32.51 38.36
C THR A 129 -8.97 33.67 38.72
N THR A 130 -10.03 33.88 37.94
CA THR A 130 -11.04 34.92 38.21
C THR A 130 -11.74 34.67 39.54
N TRP A 131 -12.19 33.45 39.79
CA TRP A 131 -12.83 33.06 41.06
C TRP A 131 -11.92 33.26 42.26
N LYS A 132 -10.65 32.86 42.15
CA LYS A 132 -9.66 33.05 43.21
C LYS A 132 -9.42 34.53 43.51
N ALA A 133 -9.36 35.38 42.50
CA ALA A 133 -9.22 36.82 42.66
C ALA A 133 -10.46 37.43 43.35
N SER A 134 -11.67 37.06 42.91
CA SER A 134 -12.93 37.52 43.51
C SER A 134 -13.08 37.06 44.96
N ALA A 135 -12.74 35.81 45.28
CA ALA A 135 -12.76 35.27 46.63
C ALA A 135 -11.81 36.05 47.55
N LYS A 136 -10.58 36.30 47.11
CA LYS A 136 -9.59 37.09 47.87
C LYS A 136 -10.07 38.53 48.10
N ALA A 137 -10.69 39.16 47.10
CA ALA A 137 -11.25 40.49 47.24
C ALA A 137 -12.43 40.53 48.23
N CYS A 138 -13.30 39.50 48.19
CA CYS A 138 -14.40 39.35 49.13
C CYS A 138 -13.90 39.15 50.58
N GLU A 139 -12.90 38.31 50.77
CA GLU A 139 -12.25 38.09 52.06
C GLU A 139 -11.66 39.39 52.62
N ALA A 140 -10.90 40.13 51.82
CA ALA A 140 -10.33 41.42 52.22
C ALA A 140 -11.40 42.45 52.61
N LYS A 141 -12.49 42.53 51.84
CA LYS A 141 -13.65 43.39 52.15
C LYS A 141 -14.35 42.97 53.44
N ASN A 142 -14.51 41.67 53.66
CA ASN A 142 -15.12 41.14 54.88
C ASN A 142 -14.28 41.50 56.12
N VAL A 143 -12.96 41.36 56.05
CA VAL A 143 -12.06 41.81 57.13
C VAL A 143 -12.23 43.30 57.43
N THR A 144 -12.36 44.13 56.40
CA THR A 144 -12.61 45.58 56.58
C THR A 144 -14.00 45.86 57.17
N LEU A 145 -15.04 45.16 56.73
CA LEU A 145 -16.39 45.28 57.28
C LEU A 145 -16.45 44.93 58.76
N VAL A 146 -15.75 43.86 59.19
CA VAL A 146 -15.67 43.49 60.60
C VAL A 146 -15.00 44.60 61.42
N LYS A 147 -13.94 45.23 60.90
CA LYS A 147 -13.30 46.39 61.57
C LYS A 147 -14.23 47.59 61.67
N ILE A 148 -14.93 47.93 60.58
CA ILE A 148 -15.92 49.02 60.59
C ILE A 148 -17.03 48.73 61.60
N ALA A 149 -17.51 47.49 61.67
CA ALA A 149 -18.53 47.08 62.63
C ALA A 149 -18.04 47.21 64.08
N ASP A 150 -16.80 46.81 64.37
CA ASP A 150 -16.16 46.98 65.68
C ASP A 150 -16.00 48.47 66.05
N ASP A 151 -15.61 49.32 65.09
CA ASP A 151 -15.52 50.77 65.30
C ASP A 151 -16.90 51.40 65.61
N VAL A 152 -17.97 50.95 64.94
CA VAL A 152 -19.35 51.39 65.23
C VAL A 152 -19.75 51.02 66.66
N VAL A 153 -19.49 49.78 67.08
CA VAL A 153 -19.81 49.30 68.43
C VAL A 153 -19.02 50.10 69.47
N LYS A 154 -17.70 50.27 69.28
CA LYS A 154 -16.87 51.07 70.19
C LYS A 154 -17.32 52.52 70.30
N GLN A 155 -17.74 53.14 69.20
CA GLN A 155 -18.26 54.50 69.22
C GLN A 155 -19.59 54.59 69.98
N TYR A 156 -20.46 53.59 69.83
CA TYR A 156 -21.70 53.50 70.62
C TYR A 156 -21.44 53.24 72.11
N GLU A 157 -20.46 52.39 72.46
CA GLU A 157 -20.08 52.12 73.86
C GLU A 157 -19.43 53.32 74.55
N ARG A 158 -18.69 54.15 73.80
CA ARG A 158 -18.13 55.42 74.31
C ARG A 158 -19.18 56.50 74.55
N MET A 159 -20.39 56.37 74.00
CA MET A 159 -21.51 57.25 74.36
C MET A 159 -21.97 56.90 75.78
N ASP A 160 -21.38 57.59 76.76
CA ASP A 160 -21.64 57.44 78.19
C ASP A 160 -23.15 57.62 78.48
N PRO A 161 -23.75 56.94 79.49
CA PRO A 161 -25.15 57.16 79.87
C PRO A 161 -25.45 58.61 80.25
N LEU A 162 -24.43 59.39 80.65
CA LEU A 162 -24.54 60.82 80.93
C LEU A 162 -24.78 61.66 79.66
N GLU A 163 -24.21 61.28 78.51
CA GLU A 163 -24.45 61.94 77.22
C GLU A 163 -25.83 61.61 76.64
N LYS A 164 -26.37 60.40 76.89
CA LYS A 164 -27.75 60.03 76.53
C LYS A 164 -28.82 60.88 77.23
N VAL A 165 -28.49 61.50 78.37
CA VAL A 165 -29.38 62.46 79.06
C VAL A 165 -29.28 63.86 78.45
N LEU A 166 -28.11 64.26 77.95
CA LEU A 166 -27.90 65.54 77.22
C LEU A 166 -28.36 65.51 75.75
N ASP A 167 -28.43 64.34 75.11
CA ASP A 167 -28.90 64.16 73.72
C ASP A 167 -30.38 64.57 73.53
N ARG A 168 -31.10 64.79 74.64
CA ARG A 168 -32.47 65.26 74.68
C ARG A 168 -32.54 66.78 74.87
N ASP A 169 -31.62 67.53 74.28
CA ASP A 169 -31.62 68.99 74.25
C ASP A 169 -32.51 69.52 73.09
N PRO A 170 -33.65 70.16 73.37
CA PRO A 170 -34.59 70.64 72.35
C PRO A 170 -34.15 71.93 71.64
N VAL A 171 -33.07 72.61 72.05
CA VAL A 171 -32.83 74.02 71.63
C VAL A 171 -31.84 74.17 70.47
N PHE A 172 -30.78 73.36 70.35
CA PHE A 172 -29.70 73.63 69.38
C PHE A 172 -29.45 72.59 68.29
N GLY A 173 -29.98 71.36 68.38
CA GLY A 173 -29.95 70.37 67.29
C GLY A 173 -28.57 69.91 66.78
N LEU A 174 -27.46 70.52 67.22
CA LEU A 174 -26.10 70.27 66.75
C LEU A 174 -25.65 68.83 67.00
N LYS A 175 -25.86 68.31 68.22
CA LYS A 175 -25.60 66.91 68.60
C LYS A 175 -26.32 65.90 67.69
N ARG A 176 -27.57 66.19 67.31
CA ARG A 176 -28.33 65.35 66.38
C ARG A 176 -27.70 65.32 64.97
N VAL A 177 -27.20 66.46 64.49
CA VAL A 177 -26.51 66.53 63.18
C VAL A 177 -25.18 65.78 63.24
N GLU A 178 -24.43 65.89 64.34
CA GLU A 178 -23.19 65.12 64.55
C GLU A 178 -23.43 63.60 64.52
N HIS A 179 -24.46 63.12 65.23
CA HIS A 179 -24.83 61.69 65.20
C HIS A 179 -25.31 61.23 63.83
N GLN A 180 -26.07 62.07 63.11
CA GLN A 180 -26.50 61.78 61.74
C GLN A 180 -25.32 61.71 60.78
N ASN A 181 -24.34 62.61 60.90
CA ASN A 181 -23.12 62.61 60.11
C ASN A 181 -22.28 61.36 60.41
N ALA A 182 -22.08 61.00 61.69
CA ALA A 182 -21.37 59.79 62.06
C ALA A 182 -22.05 58.51 61.53
N ALA A 183 -23.39 58.45 61.61
CA ALA A 183 -24.15 57.34 61.04
C ALA A 183 -24.06 57.28 59.51
N GLN A 184 -24.05 58.43 58.83
CA GLN A 184 -23.83 58.52 57.38
C GLN A 184 -22.41 58.06 57.01
N ASP A 185 -21.38 58.53 57.71
CA ASP A 185 -19.99 58.14 57.48
C ASP A 185 -19.79 56.62 57.58
N PHE A 186 -20.37 55.98 58.61
CA PHE A 186 -20.31 54.53 58.74
C PHE A 186 -21.12 53.81 57.66
N ARG A 187 -22.28 54.35 57.28
CA ARG A 187 -23.09 53.80 56.19
C ARG A 187 -22.32 53.82 54.87
N ASP A 188 -21.63 54.92 54.58
CA ASP A 188 -20.82 55.07 53.37
C ASP A 188 -19.64 54.10 53.36
N LYS A 189 -18.93 53.96 54.48
CA LYS A 189 -17.86 52.96 54.65
C LYS A 189 -18.36 51.52 54.42
N ILE A 190 -19.54 51.17 54.94
CA ILE A 190 -20.14 49.84 54.74
C ILE A 190 -20.52 49.63 53.27
N ILE A 191 -21.12 50.64 52.62
CA ILE A 191 -21.52 50.57 51.21
C ILE A 191 -20.31 50.40 50.30
N GLU A 192 -19.19 51.09 50.58
CA GLU A 192 -17.94 50.98 49.83
C GLU A 192 -17.38 49.54 49.84
N GLN A 193 -17.51 48.84 50.97
CA GLN A 193 -17.04 47.46 51.12
C GLN A 193 -18.02 46.42 50.58
N LYS A 194 -19.20 46.80 50.09
CA LYS A 194 -20.14 45.85 49.49
C LYS A 194 -19.48 45.11 48.33
N ALA A 195 -19.56 43.78 48.33
CA ALA A 195 -19.12 42.98 47.20
C ALA A 195 -19.99 43.27 45.98
N LYS A 196 -19.36 43.48 44.82
CA LYS A 196 -20.05 43.60 43.54
C LYS A 196 -20.01 42.22 42.87
N PRO A 197 -21.11 41.78 42.24
CA PRO A 197 -21.16 40.51 41.52
C PRO A 197 -20.19 40.48 40.35
#